data_AF-A0A316I2G2-F1
#
_entry.id   AF-A0A316I2G2-F1
#
_cell.length_a   1.000
_cell.length_b   1.000
_cell.length_c   1.000
_cell.angle_alpha   90.00
_cell.angle_beta   90.00
_cell.angle_gamma   90.00
#
_symmetry.space_group_name_H-M   'P 1'
#
loop_
_entity.id
_entity.type
_entity.pdbx_description
1 polymer ?
#
loop_
_entity_poly.entity_id
_entity_poly.type
_entity_poly.pdbx_seq_one_letter_code
_entity_poly.pdbx_strand_id
1 'polypeptide(L)'
;MGLRPQTLSAFADSPVGLASFMIDHNPAGLALIARAFDGGRGGLTRQDVVENISLYWLTGTAISSARLYWESKYSVIASKGVTLPVAVSVFPEEVYQVPRSWAQRVYPNLIHAWEQPRLFSAEVRAGFRPLR
;
A
#
# COMPACT_ATOMS: atom_id res chain seq x y z
N MET A 1 8.64 -12.84 -0.82
CA MET A 1 9.28 -12.03 -1.88
C MET A 1 10.73 -11.65 -1.57
N GLY A 2 11.08 -11.18 -0.37
CA GLY A 2 12.41 -10.59 -0.10
C GLY A 2 13.65 -11.50 -0.04
N LEU A 3 13.50 -12.83 -0.22
CA LEU A 3 14.62 -13.79 -0.17
C LEU A 3 14.93 -14.46 -1.52
N ARG A 4 13.93 -14.79 -2.33
CA ARG A 4 14.13 -15.47 -3.62
C ARG A 4 12.98 -15.08 -4.56
N PRO A 5 12.94 -13.86 -5.11
CA PRO A 5 11.81 -13.43 -5.93
C PRO A 5 11.67 -14.26 -7.23
N GLN A 6 12.77 -14.78 -7.78
CA GLN A 6 12.74 -15.61 -9.00
C GLN A 6 12.05 -16.98 -8.80
N THR A 7 11.96 -17.50 -7.56
CA THR A 7 11.26 -18.77 -7.31
C THR A 7 9.74 -18.63 -7.37
N LEU A 8 9.22 -17.39 -7.48
CA LEU A 8 7.80 -17.11 -7.73
C LEU A 8 7.44 -17.26 -9.22
N SER A 9 8.18 -18.09 -9.97
CA SER A 9 7.99 -18.27 -11.41
C SER A 9 6.57 -18.71 -11.79
N ALA A 10 5.89 -19.42 -10.90
CA ALA A 10 4.49 -19.82 -11.08
C ALA A 10 3.53 -18.63 -11.30
N PHE A 11 3.87 -17.43 -10.84
CA PHE A 11 3.08 -16.22 -11.10
C PHE A 11 3.07 -15.79 -12.57
N ALA A 12 4.08 -16.20 -13.35
CA ALA A 12 4.15 -15.93 -14.77
C ALA A 12 3.41 -16.97 -15.62
N ASP A 13 3.06 -18.12 -15.03
CA ASP A 13 2.50 -19.27 -15.75
C ASP A 13 1.03 -19.55 -15.35
N SER A 14 0.59 -19.07 -14.18
CA SER A 14 -0.78 -19.22 -13.70
C SER A 14 -1.44 -17.88 -13.38
N PRO A 15 -2.43 -17.43 -14.18
CA PRO A 15 -3.16 -16.20 -13.88
C PRO A 15 -3.99 -16.34 -12.59
N VAL A 16 -4.46 -17.55 -12.28
CA VAL A 16 -5.15 -17.85 -11.02
C VAL A 16 -4.17 -17.84 -9.85
N GLY A 17 -2.96 -18.40 -10.03
CA GLY A 17 -1.91 -18.35 -9.03
C GLY A 17 -1.50 -16.92 -8.69
N LEU A 18 -1.27 -16.08 -9.71
CA LEU A 18 -1.01 -14.65 -9.52
C LEU A 18 -2.18 -13.94 -8.82
N ALA A 19 -3.41 -14.16 -9.29
CA ALA A 19 -4.60 -13.55 -8.70
C ALA A 19 -4.75 -13.89 -7.21
N SER A 20 -4.60 -15.17 -6.84
CA SER A 20 -4.72 -15.63 -5.45
C SER A 20 -3.71 -14.95 -4.52
N PHE A 21 -2.47 -14.76 -5.00
CA PHE A 21 -1.45 -14.04 -4.26
C PHE A 21 -1.77 -12.54 -4.15
N MET A 22 -2.27 -11.93 -5.22
CA MET A 22 -2.55 -10.49 -5.24
C MET A 22 -3.74 -10.08 -4.36
N ILE A 23 -4.74 -10.95 -4.17
CA ILE A 23 -5.94 -10.61 -3.39
C ILE A 23 -5.79 -10.81 -1.88
N ASP A 24 -4.87 -11.68 -1.44
CA ASP A 24 -4.73 -12.07 -0.03
C ASP A 24 -3.46 -11.50 0.62
N HIS A 25 -3.47 -10.19 0.91
CA HIS A 25 -2.36 -9.51 1.56
C HIS A 25 -2.55 -9.35 3.08
N ASN A 26 -3.78 -9.05 3.52
CA ASN A 26 -4.17 -8.93 4.93
C ASN A 26 -5.70 -9.08 5.06
N PRO A 27 -6.23 -9.37 6.27
CA PRO A 27 -7.65 -9.65 6.46
C PRO A 27 -8.59 -8.51 6.03
N ALA A 28 -8.23 -7.25 6.30
CA ALA A 28 -9.06 -6.10 5.96
C ALA A 28 -9.09 -5.85 4.44
N GLY A 29 -7.93 -5.96 3.79
CA GLY A 29 -7.81 -5.88 2.34
C GLY A 29 -8.57 -7.00 1.63
N LEU A 30 -8.45 -8.24 2.12
CA LEU A 30 -9.21 -9.37 1.58
C LEU A 30 -10.72 -9.15 1.73
N ALA A 31 -11.17 -8.67 2.90
CA ALA A 31 -12.58 -8.35 3.13
C ALA A 31 -13.09 -7.22 2.20
N LEU A 32 -12.27 -6.20 1.92
CA LEU A 32 -12.60 -5.13 0.98
C LEU A 32 -12.74 -5.68 -0.45
N ILE A 33 -11.80 -6.52 -0.89
CA ILE A 33 -11.85 -7.16 -2.21
C ILE A 33 -13.06 -8.10 -2.31
N ALA A 34 -13.31 -8.95 -1.31
CA ALA A 34 -14.45 -9.86 -1.31
C ALA A 34 -15.78 -9.12 -1.47
N ARG A 35 -15.99 -8.02 -0.72
CA ARG A 35 -17.18 -7.17 -0.87
C ARG A 35 -17.35 -6.64 -2.29
N ALA A 36 -16.27 -6.31 -3.00
CA ALA A 36 -16.34 -5.83 -4.37
C ALA A 36 -16.85 -6.91 -5.35
N PHE A 37 -16.61 -8.19 -5.07
CA PHE A 37 -17.13 -9.33 -5.84
C PHE A 37 -18.56 -9.70 -5.46
N ASP A 38 -18.97 -9.46 -4.22
CA ASP A 38 -20.35 -9.66 -3.74
C ASP A 38 -21.32 -8.54 -4.16
N GLY A 39 -20.87 -7.55 -4.92
CA GLY A 39 -21.68 -6.39 -5.34
C GLY A 39 -21.87 -5.34 -4.23
N GLY A 40 -21.03 -5.37 -3.19
CA GLY A 40 -21.02 -4.39 -2.11
C GLY A 40 -20.58 -3.00 -2.55
N ARG A 41 -21.01 -1.98 -1.80
CA ARG A 41 -20.59 -0.58 -1.99
C ARG A 41 -19.33 -0.30 -1.16
N GLY A 42 -18.29 0.29 -1.75
CA GLY A 42 -17.04 0.55 -1.01
C GLY A 42 -15.92 1.26 -1.76
N GLY A 43 -16.21 1.90 -2.91
CA GLY A 43 -15.19 2.60 -3.72
C GLY A 43 -14.27 1.71 -4.55
N LEU A 44 -14.26 0.39 -4.29
CA LEU A 44 -13.59 -0.62 -5.10
C LEU A 44 -14.64 -1.49 -5.81
N THR A 45 -14.46 -1.73 -7.10
CA THR A 45 -15.31 -2.61 -7.92
C THR A 45 -14.58 -3.91 -8.25
N ARG A 46 -15.33 -4.96 -8.61
CA ARG A 46 -14.76 -6.19 -9.18
C ARG A 46 -13.83 -5.89 -10.36
N GLN A 47 -14.21 -4.94 -11.21
CA GLN A 47 -13.45 -4.59 -12.41
C GLN A 47 -12.09 -4.01 -12.03
N ASP A 48 -12.02 -3.10 -11.04
CA ASP A 48 -10.75 -2.53 -10.56
C ASP A 48 -9.75 -3.61 -10.12
N VAL A 49 -10.25 -4.66 -9.44
CA VAL A 49 -9.41 -5.78 -8.99
C VAL A 49 -8.89 -6.59 -10.17
N VAL A 50 -9.75 -6.92 -11.14
CA VAL A 50 -9.38 -7.69 -12.33
C VAL A 50 -8.40 -6.90 -13.20
N GLU A 51 -8.59 -5.59 -13.34
CA GLU A 51 -7.70 -4.72 -14.11
C GLU A 51 -6.31 -4.63 -13.48
N ASN A 52 -6.22 -4.48 -12.16
CA ASN A 52 -4.94 -4.47 -11.47
C ASN A 52 -4.20 -5.81 -11.64
N ILE A 53 -4.88 -6.95 -11.50
CA ILE A 53 -4.27 -8.27 -11.75
C ILE A 53 -3.83 -8.40 -13.22
N SER A 54 -4.67 -7.94 -14.13
CA SER A 54 -4.41 -7.99 -15.58
C SER A 54 -3.20 -7.14 -15.95
N LEU A 55 -2.99 -5.99 -15.30
CA LEU A 55 -1.79 -5.18 -15.47
C LEU A 55 -0.53 -5.98 -15.19
N TYR A 56 -0.48 -6.71 -14.06
CA TYR A 56 0.69 -7.53 -13.70
C TYR A 56 0.87 -8.72 -14.64
N TRP A 57 -0.22 -9.39 -15.01
CA TRP A 57 -0.21 -10.56 -15.89
C TRP A 57 0.27 -10.20 -17.30
N LEU A 58 -0.40 -9.23 -17.94
CA LEU A 58 -0.16 -8.88 -19.34
C LEU A 58 1.19 -8.19 -19.56
N THR A 59 1.74 -7.55 -18.53
CA THR A 59 3.09 -6.94 -18.62
C THR A 59 4.20 -7.90 -18.18
N GLY A 60 3.88 -9.09 -17.66
CA GLY A 60 4.86 -10.03 -17.14
C GLY A 60 5.66 -9.49 -15.94
N THR A 61 5.07 -8.60 -15.14
CA THR A 61 5.78 -7.84 -14.09
C THR A 61 5.64 -8.39 -12.67
N ALA A 62 4.96 -9.53 -12.48
CA ALA A 62 4.83 -10.17 -11.16
C ALA A 62 6.20 -10.48 -10.51
N ILE A 63 7.14 -11.02 -11.27
CA ILE A 63 8.47 -11.37 -10.73
C ILE A 63 9.36 -10.12 -10.59
N SER A 64 9.30 -9.18 -11.55
CA SER A 64 10.14 -7.98 -11.50
C SER A 64 9.73 -7.04 -10.36
N SER A 65 8.44 -6.88 -10.08
CA SER A 65 7.95 -6.14 -8.91
C SER A 65 8.39 -6.77 -7.58
N ALA A 66 8.39 -8.11 -7.48
CA ALA A 66 8.89 -8.81 -6.29
C ALA A 66 10.39 -8.57 -6.01
N ARG A 67 11.20 -8.21 -7.01
CA ARG A 67 12.62 -7.89 -6.82
C ARG A 67 12.84 -6.65 -5.97
N LEU A 68 11.88 -5.71 -5.93
CA LEU A 68 11.98 -4.55 -5.03
C LEU A 68 12.11 -4.99 -3.55
N TYR A 69 11.42 -6.06 -3.16
CA TYR A 69 11.53 -6.63 -1.82
C TYR A 69 12.89 -7.32 -1.58
N TRP A 70 13.51 -7.84 -2.63
CA TRP A 70 14.87 -8.38 -2.54
C TRP A 70 15.88 -7.25 -2.39
N GLU A 71 15.75 -6.15 -3.13
CA GLU A 71 16.66 -5.00 -3.03
C GLU A 71 16.49 -4.20 -1.73
N SER A 72 15.26 -4.10 -1.21
CA SER A 72 14.98 -3.37 0.02
C SER A 72 15.47 -4.13 1.26
N LYS A 73 16.69 -3.80 1.71
CA LYS A 73 17.29 -4.34 2.96
C LYS A 73 17.08 -3.45 4.19
N TYR A 74 16.38 -2.33 4.02
CA TYR A 74 16.17 -1.37 5.10
C TYR A 74 14.97 -1.73 5.96
N SER A 75 15.06 -1.42 7.26
CA SER A 75 13.89 -1.46 8.13
C SER A 75 12.82 -0.47 7.63
N VAL A 76 11.59 -0.97 7.55
CA VAL A 76 10.40 -0.20 7.16
C VAL A 76 9.93 0.76 8.27
N ILE A 77 10.45 0.63 9.50
CA ILE A 77 10.05 1.42 10.68
C ILE A 77 11.24 2.19 11.30
N ALA A 78 12.32 2.40 10.54
CA ALA A 78 13.47 3.16 11.02
C ALA A 78 13.35 4.65 10.70
N SER A 79 13.71 5.51 11.66
CA SER A 79 13.92 6.93 11.38
C SER A 79 15.05 7.10 10.35
N LYS A 80 14.82 7.96 9.36
CA LYS A 80 15.77 8.27 8.28
C LYS A 80 16.31 9.70 8.35
N GLY A 81 16.02 10.44 9.41
CA GLY A 81 16.51 11.81 9.60
C GLY A 81 15.99 12.80 8.56
N VAL A 82 14.73 12.65 8.13
CA VAL A 82 14.10 13.55 7.15
C VAL A 82 13.86 14.92 7.79
N THR A 83 14.49 15.97 7.25
CA THR A 83 14.39 17.35 7.74
C THR A 83 13.39 18.22 6.96
N LEU A 84 12.93 17.75 5.80
CA LEU A 84 11.91 18.41 4.99
C LEU A 84 10.56 18.46 5.73
N PRO A 85 9.66 19.39 5.37
CA PRO A 85 8.28 19.35 5.83
C PRO A 85 7.60 18.02 5.46
N VAL A 86 7.03 17.32 6.45
CA VAL A 86 6.36 16.03 6.25
C VAL A 86 4.90 16.11 6.69
N ALA A 87 4.00 15.58 5.87
CA ALA A 87 2.61 15.30 6.23
C ALA A 87 2.40 13.79 6.34
N VAL A 88 1.75 13.34 7.41
CA VAL A 88 1.42 11.92 7.65
C VAL A 88 -0.09 11.78 7.81
N SER A 89 -0.69 10.84 7.07
CA SER A 89 -2.09 10.47 7.21
C SER A 89 -2.16 8.97 7.43
N VAL A 90 -2.88 8.53 8.46
CA VAL A 90 -2.99 7.13 8.85
C VAL A 90 -4.43 6.70 8.64
N PHE A 91 -4.70 5.82 7.69
CA PHE A 91 -6.07 5.39 7.38
C PHE A 91 -6.54 4.28 8.33
N PRO A 92 -7.86 4.17 8.57
CA PRO A 92 -8.42 2.95 9.15
C PRO A 92 -7.98 1.74 8.34
N GLU A 93 -7.75 0.60 9.00
CA GLU A 93 -7.41 -0.69 8.37
C GLU A 93 -6.00 -0.76 7.72
N GLU A 94 -5.15 0.26 7.88
CA GLU A 94 -3.71 0.15 7.54
C GLU A 94 -3.04 -0.98 8.33
N VAL A 95 -2.13 -1.71 7.67
CA VAL A 95 -1.39 -2.84 8.30
C VAL A 95 -0.58 -2.35 9.50
N TYR A 96 -0.02 -1.14 9.42
CA TYR A 96 0.68 -0.49 10.51
C TYR A 96 0.20 0.95 10.67
N GLN A 97 -0.57 1.20 11.73
CA GLN A 97 -1.05 2.53 12.09
C GLN A 97 -0.01 3.24 12.95
N VAL A 98 0.73 4.16 12.34
CA VAL A 98 1.78 4.93 13.00
C VAL A 98 1.16 5.89 14.03
N PRO A 99 1.48 5.79 15.33
CA PRO A 99 0.98 6.75 16.32
C PRO A 99 1.55 8.14 16.06
N ARG A 100 0.75 9.19 16.28
CA ARG A 100 1.22 10.58 16.13
C ARG A 100 2.49 10.88 16.94
N SER A 101 2.59 10.34 18.16
CA SER A 101 3.76 10.49 19.03
C SER A 101 5.03 9.85 18.48
N TRP A 102 4.91 8.82 17.64
CA TRP A 102 6.03 8.26 16.90
C TRP A 102 6.39 9.15 15.71
N ALA A 103 5.39 9.58 14.92
CA ALA A 103 5.62 10.44 13.76
C ALA A 103 6.34 11.75 14.13
N GLN A 104 5.96 12.37 15.25
CA GLN A 104 6.61 13.57 15.78
C GLN A 104 8.09 13.35 16.17
N ARG A 105 8.44 12.14 16.64
CA ARG A 105 9.83 11.82 16.98
C ARG A 105 10.69 11.55 15.75
N VAL A 106 10.09 11.03 14.69
CA VAL A 106 10.80 10.64 13.46
C VAL A 106 10.89 11.78 12.44
N TYR A 107 9.90 12.67 12.43
CA TYR A 107 9.83 13.83 11.55
C TYR A 107 9.85 15.13 12.37
N PRO A 108 11.03 15.74 12.55
CA PRO A 108 11.16 16.99 13.31
C PRO A 108 10.34 18.15 12.73
N ASN A 109 10.07 18.13 11.42
CA ASN A 109 9.27 19.12 10.71
C ASN A 109 7.93 18.54 10.23
N LEU A 110 7.16 17.96 11.15
CA LEU A 110 5.84 17.40 10.88
C LEU A 110 4.78 18.51 10.77
N ILE A 111 4.30 18.77 9.56
CA ILE A 111 3.36 19.86 9.25
C ILE A 111 1.89 19.42 9.26
N HIS A 112 1.62 18.11 9.18
CA HIS A 112 0.27 17.54 9.29
C HIS A 112 0.36 16.11 9.81
N ALA A 113 -0.53 15.74 10.74
CA ALA A 113 -0.67 14.38 11.24
C ALA A 113 -2.12 14.09 11.60
N TRP A 114 -2.74 13.13 10.91
CA TRP A 114 -4.12 12.74 11.14
C TRP A 114 -4.32 11.22 11.16
N GLU A 115 -5.01 10.72 12.19
CA GLU A 115 -5.07 9.29 12.49
C GLU A 115 -6.31 8.57 11.93
N GLN A 116 -7.33 9.32 11.45
CA GLN A 116 -8.56 8.73 10.88
C GLN A 116 -9.15 9.57 9.72
N PRO A 117 -8.44 9.68 8.59
CA PRO A 117 -8.87 10.44 7.43
C PRO A 117 -9.97 9.71 6.65
N ARG A 118 -10.94 10.47 6.16
CA ARG A 118 -12.07 9.92 5.39
C ARG A 118 -11.87 9.97 3.88
N LEU A 119 -11.06 10.91 3.37
CA LEU A 119 -10.81 11.09 1.94
C LEU A 119 -9.35 11.45 1.68
N PHE A 120 -8.66 10.63 0.90
CA PHE A 120 -7.25 10.82 0.53
C PHE A 120 -6.98 12.22 -0.06
N SER A 121 -7.82 12.69 -0.99
CA SER A 121 -7.61 14.00 -1.63
C SER A 121 -7.76 15.19 -0.66
N ALA A 122 -8.56 15.05 0.40
CA ALA A 122 -8.68 16.06 1.44
C ALA A 122 -7.42 16.13 2.30
N GLU A 123 -6.86 14.97 2.66
CA GLU A 123 -5.60 14.88 3.40
C GLU A 123 -4.42 15.48 2.64
N VAL A 124 -4.31 15.16 1.35
CA VAL A 124 -3.28 15.76 0.49
C VAL A 124 -3.41 17.29 0.51
N ARG A 125 -4.63 17.83 0.32
CA ARG A 125 -4.85 19.28 0.37
C ARG A 125 -4.52 19.88 1.75
N ALA A 126 -4.87 19.20 2.83
CA ALA A 126 -4.58 19.64 4.19
C ALA A 126 -3.06 19.68 4.45
N GLY A 127 -2.34 18.63 4.07
CA GLY A 127 -0.88 18.54 4.20
C GLY A 127 -0.13 19.62 3.42
N PHE A 128 -0.60 20.00 2.23
CA PHE A 128 0.01 21.07 1.44
C PHE A 128 -0.43 22.48 1.85
N ARG A 129 -1.46 22.64 2.69
CA ARG A 129 -2.00 23.96 3.05
C ARG A 129 -0.98 24.90 3.72
N PRO A 130 -0.07 24.43 4.60
CA PRO A 130 0.96 25.29 5.21
C PRO A 130 2.10 25.70 4.25
N LEU A 131 2.17 25.10 3.06
CA LEU A 131 3.25 25.31 2.08
C LEU A 131 2.83 26.22 0.91
N ARG A 132 1.62 26.78 0.95
CA ARG A 132 1.05 27.63 -0.10
C ARG A 132 1.08 29.09 0.29
#